data_AF-A0A2U1QWM9-F1
#
_entry.id   AF-A0A2U1QWM9-F1
#
_cell.length_a   1.000
_cell.length_b   1.000
_cell.length_c   1.000
_cell.angle_alpha   90.00
_cell.angle_beta   90.00
_cell.angle_gamma   90.00
#
_symmetry.space_group_name_H-M   'P 1'
#
loop_
_entity.id
_entity.type
_entity.pdbx_description
1 polymer ?
#
loop_
_entity_poly.entity_id
_entity_poly.type
_entity_poly.pdbx_seq_one_letter_code
_entity_poly.pdbx_strand_id
1 'polypeptide(L)'
;LINLYKRLDDGILYVEKPSKIVLATNFPNYKVGRQTRKRIIYYKGSVIHECLSRTKEELEMKFSNWGHDADINKEEFLSKWEKVNESNYKSMRNFFYMEPERWKKLAFVNGSTFTEIEKNLNKSHIVPSSFFIWKKNFGQWFKFLFK
;
A
#
# COMPACT_ATOMS: atom_id res chain seq x y z
N LEU A 1 -2.00 4.62 1.13
CA LEU A 1 -0.90 3.64 1.17
C LEU A 1 -0.72 3.09 -0.23
N ILE A 2 0.44 3.34 -0.82
CA ILE A 2 0.88 2.76 -2.09
C ILE A 2 1.71 1.55 -1.71
N ASN A 3 1.24 0.35 -2.03
CA ASN A 3 2.00 -0.87 -1.77
C ASN A 3 2.88 -1.16 -2.99
N LEU A 4 4.19 -1.19 -2.79
CA LEU A 4 5.12 -1.63 -3.83
C LEU A 4 5.03 -3.16 -3.91
N TYR A 5 4.96 -3.67 -5.15
CA TYR A 5 4.78 -5.08 -5.43
C TYR A 5 6.09 -5.75 -5.87
N LYS A 6 6.78 -5.16 -6.85
CA LYS A 6 8.04 -5.72 -7.39
C LYS A 6 8.89 -4.62 -8.02
N ARG A 7 10.18 -4.60 -7.70
CA ARG A 7 11.19 -3.80 -8.41
C ARG A 7 11.59 -4.52 -9.69
N LEU A 8 11.71 -3.76 -10.77
CA LEU A 8 12.14 -4.17 -12.10
C LEU A 8 13.33 -3.28 -12.50
N ASP A 9 14.04 -3.64 -13.56
CA ASP A 9 15.25 -2.93 -13.98
C ASP A 9 14.98 -1.43 -14.25
N ASP A 10 13.87 -1.14 -14.94
CA ASP A 10 13.49 0.23 -15.34
C ASP A 10 12.38 0.84 -14.46
N GLY A 11 12.01 0.23 -13.34
CA GLY A 11 10.94 0.80 -12.53
C GLY A 11 10.33 -0.12 -11.48
N ILE A 12 9.10 0.21 -11.09
CA ILE A 12 8.40 -0.48 -10.01
C ILE A 12 6.96 -0.80 -10.42
N LEU A 13 6.56 -2.05 -10.17
CA LEU A 13 5.17 -2.44 -10.10
C LEU A 13 4.60 -2.14 -8.72
N TYR A 14 3.45 -1.49 -8.67
CA TYR A 14 2.74 -1.16 -7.43
C TYR A 14 1.25 -1.44 -7.55
N VAL A 15 0.58 -1.59 -6.42
CA VAL A 15 -0.87 -1.83 -6.40
C VAL A 15 -1.60 -0.58 -6.88
N GLU A 16 -2.35 -0.71 -7.98
CA GLU A 16 -3.00 0.41 -8.69
C GLU A 16 -3.94 1.20 -7.77
N LYS A 17 -4.72 0.48 -6.96
CA LYS A 17 -5.66 1.09 -6.01
C LYS A 17 -4.98 1.31 -4.65
N PRO A 18 -4.80 2.56 -4.19
CA PRO A 18 -4.20 2.82 -2.88
C PRO A 18 -5.13 2.38 -1.74
N SER A 19 -4.53 1.88 -0.66
CA SER A 19 -5.26 1.49 0.55
C SER A 19 -5.32 2.62 1.57
N LYS A 20 -6.40 2.68 2.34
CA LYS A 20 -6.49 3.54 3.53
C LYS A 20 -5.54 3.01 4.61
N ILE A 21 -4.78 3.90 5.23
CA ILE A 21 -3.96 3.60 6.40
C ILE A 21 -4.26 4.64 7.49
N VAL A 22 -4.03 4.25 8.75
CA VAL A 22 -4.09 5.13 9.91
C VAL A 22 -2.71 5.11 10.54
N LEU A 23 -2.15 6.30 10.77
CA LEU A 23 -0.86 6.48 11.42
C LEU A 23 -1.07 7.14 12.78
N ALA A 24 -0.21 6.79 13.74
CA ALA A 24 -0.12 7.53 14.99
C ALA A 24 0.60 8.87 14.74
N THR A 25 0.19 9.90 15.47
CA THR A 25 0.94 11.15 15.56
C THR A 25 1.93 11.06 16.72
N ASN A 26 2.83 12.03 16.83
CA ASN A 26 3.75 12.16 17.96
C ASN A 26 3.08 12.72 19.23
N PHE A 27 1.74 12.62 19.35
CA PHE A 27 1.00 13.09 20.52
C PHE A 27 0.63 11.89 21.42
N PRO A 28 1.31 11.67 22.56
CA PRO A 28 1.34 10.38 23.26
C PRO A 28 0.08 9.99 24.04
N ASN A 29 -1.10 10.54 23.73
CA ASN A 29 -2.35 10.23 24.45
C ASN A 29 -3.11 9.03 23.86
N TYR A 30 -2.39 8.02 23.38
CA TYR A 30 -2.99 6.80 22.82
C TYR A 30 -3.15 5.73 23.89
N LYS A 31 -4.39 5.34 24.18
CA LYS A 31 -4.70 4.25 25.12
C LYS A 31 -4.59 2.85 24.51
N VAL A 32 -4.67 2.74 23.18
CA VAL A 32 -4.63 1.48 22.42
C VAL A 32 -3.95 1.70 21.07
N GLY A 33 -3.26 0.70 20.54
CA GLY A 33 -2.48 0.83 19.29
C GLY A 33 -3.31 0.96 18.00
N ARG A 34 -4.59 0.59 18.03
CA ARG A 34 -5.55 0.75 16.90
C ARG A 34 -6.89 1.22 17.45
N GLN A 35 -7.64 1.96 16.63
CA GLN A 35 -9.00 2.41 16.97
C GLN A 35 -9.10 3.13 18.33
N THR A 36 -8.25 4.14 18.54
CA THR A 36 -8.15 4.90 19.80
C THR A 36 -9.44 5.64 20.21
N ARG A 37 -10.48 5.62 19.35
CA ARG A 37 -11.75 6.38 19.49
C ARG A 37 -11.55 7.89 19.69
N LYS A 38 -10.35 8.41 19.38
CA LYS A 38 -10.02 9.83 19.36
C LYS A 38 -10.31 10.45 18.00
N ARG A 39 -10.25 11.78 17.93
CA ARG A 39 -10.42 12.53 16.68
C ARG A 39 -9.39 12.08 15.66
N ILE A 40 -9.87 11.73 14.47
CA ILE A 40 -9.00 11.38 13.34
C ILE A 40 -8.69 12.67 12.57
N ILE A 41 -7.43 12.86 12.21
CA ILE A 41 -7.00 13.93 11.31
C ILE A 41 -6.75 13.31 9.94
N TYR A 42 -7.48 13.78 8.94
CA TYR A 42 -7.24 13.41 7.55
C TYR A 42 -6.13 14.30 6.99
N TYR A 43 -5.07 13.67 6.50
CA TYR A 43 -3.92 14.34 5.92
C TYR A 43 -3.87 14.10 4.41
N LYS A 44 -3.53 15.13 3.64
CA LYS A 44 -3.35 15.03 2.19
C LYS A 44 -1.92 14.59 1.90
N GLY A 45 -1.72 13.27 1.82
CA GLY A 45 -0.43 12.70 1.48
C GLY A 45 -0.52 11.22 1.15
N SER A 46 0.58 10.69 0.64
CA SER A 46 0.76 9.26 0.37
C SER A 46 1.82 8.68 1.29
N VAL A 47 1.70 7.39 1.55
CA VAL A 47 2.70 6.58 2.24
C VAL A 47 3.08 5.47 1.29
N ILE A 48 4.37 5.31 1.03
CA ILE A 48 4.90 4.18 0.28
C ILE A 48 5.20 3.06 1.28
N HIS A 49 4.88 1.84 0.90
CA HIS A 49 5.07 0.67 1.76
C HIS A 49 5.64 -0.51 0.98
N GLU A 50 6.76 -1.03 1.47
CA GLU A 50 7.52 -2.10 0.85
C GLU A 50 7.33 -3.41 1.62
N CYS A 51 6.30 -4.16 1.23
CA CYS A 51 6.00 -5.46 1.84
C CYS A 51 6.43 -6.65 0.98
N LEU A 52 6.13 -6.58 -0.33
CA LEU A 52 6.38 -7.65 -1.31
C LEU A 52 7.43 -7.29 -2.37
N SER A 53 7.82 -6.02 -2.41
CA SER A 53 8.85 -5.50 -3.32
C SER A 53 10.25 -5.83 -2.79
N ARG A 54 10.58 -7.12 -2.78
CA ARG A 54 11.79 -7.72 -2.18
C ARG A 54 12.48 -8.64 -3.18
N THR A 55 13.64 -9.19 -2.85
CA THR A 55 14.21 -10.28 -3.66
C THR A 55 13.39 -11.58 -3.49
N LYS A 56 13.61 -12.55 -4.37
CA LYS A 56 12.95 -13.86 -4.29
C LYS A 56 13.29 -14.56 -2.96
N GLU A 57 14.57 -14.55 -2.61
CA GLU A 57 15.11 -15.17 -1.39
C GLU A 57 14.52 -14.51 -0.14
N GLU A 58 14.38 -13.18 -0.14
CA GLU A 58 13.75 -12.43 0.96
C GLU A 58 12.24 -12.72 1.08
N LEU A 59 11.54 -12.95 -0.04
CA LEU A 59 10.13 -13.36 -0.03
C LEU A 59 9.98 -14.78 0.49
N GLU A 60 10.81 -15.72 0.02
CA GLU A 60 10.84 -17.09 0.50
C GLU A 60 11.10 -17.14 2.01
N MET A 61 12.13 -16.43 2.49
CA MET A 61 12.43 -16.29 3.92
C MET A 61 11.26 -15.66 4.69
N LYS A 62 10.62 -14.63 4.13
CA LYS A 62 9.45 -13.99 4.76
C LYS A 62 8.33 -15.02 4.93
N PHE A 63 8.00 -15.79 3.89
CA PHE A 63 6.91 -16.76 3.93
C PHE A 63 7.24 -18.04 4.69
N SER A 64 8.52 -18.40 4.85
CA SER A 64 8.93 -19.49 5.75
C SER A 64 8.83 -19.09 7.23
N ASN A 65 9.04 -17.82 7.54
CA ASN A 65 9.08 -17.31 8.93
C ASN A 65 7.73 -16.75 9.42
N TRP A 66 6.70 -16.80 8.60
CA TRP A 66 5.43 -16.16 8.92
C TRP A 66 4.47 -17.17 9.56
N GLY A 67 3.98 -16.91 10.78
CA GLY A 67 3.20 -17.91 11.56
C GLY A 67 1.84 -18.35 10.98
N HIS A 68 1.47 -17.92 9.78
CA HIS A 68 0.28 -18.33 9.01
C HIS A 68 0.69 -18.93 7.66
N ASP A 69 1.85 -19.56 7.62
CA ASP A 69 2.45 -20.03 6.38
C ASP A 69 1.69 -21.18 5.71
N ALA A 70 0.91 -21.94 6.49
CA ALA A 70 0.00 -22.97 6.00
C ALA A 70 -1.27 -22.40 5.31
N ASP A 71 -1.61 -21.14 5.54
CA ASP A 71 -2.82 -20.49 5.01
C ASP A 71 -2.62 -19.93 3.59
N ILE A 72 -1.43 -20.12 3.00
CA ILE A 72 -1.05 -19.50 1.73
C ILE A 72 -0.46 -20.50 0.74
N ASN A 73 -0.87 -20.40 -0.52
CA ASN A 73 -0.20 -21.13 -1.61
C ASN A 73 1.09 -20.39 -2.01
N LYS A 74 2.19 -20.65 -1.27
CA LYS A 74 3.48 -19.98 -1.45
C LYS A 74 4.01 -20.15 -2.87
N GLU A 75 3.97 -21.37 -3.40
CA GLU A 75 4.49 -21.71 -4.72
C GLU A 75 3.75 -20.97 -5.83
N GLU A 76 2.41 -20.95 -5.78
CA GLU A 76 1.59 -20.22 -6.74
C GLU A 76 1.88 -18.71 -6.68
N PHE A 77 1.95 -18.15 -5.46
CA PHE A 77 2.26 -16.74 -5.29
C PHE A 77 3.65 -16.39 -5.84
N LEU A 78 4.69 -17.15 -5.46
CA LEU A 78 6.07 -16.89 -5.89
C LEU A 78 6.22 -17.07 -7.40
N SER A 79 5.62 -18.10 -8.00
CA SER A 79 5.63 -18.31 -9.45
C SER A 79 5.01 -17.12 -10.19
N LYS A 80 3.90 -16.59 -9.66
CA LYS A 80 3.23 -15.42 -10.23
C LYS A 80 4.05 -14.15 -10.06
N TRP A 81 4.61 -13.94 -8.88
CA TRP A 81 5.46 -12.80 -8.55
C TRP A 81 6.70 -12.78 -9.45
N GLU A 82 7.30 -13.94 -9.70
CA GLU A 82 8.47 -14.10 -10.58
C GLU A 82 8.13 -13.77 -12.03
N LYS A 83 6.99 -14.26 -12.55
CA LYS A 83 6.57 -14.06 -13.95
C LYS A 83 6.09 -12.66 -14.29
N VAL A 84 5.56 -11.90 -13.34
CA VAL A 84 5.02 -10.57 -13.64
C VAL A 84 6.15 -9.55 -13.86
N ASN A 85 5.99 -8.74 -14.90
CA ASN A 85 6.91 -7.70 -15.33
C ASN A 85 6.16 -6.53 -16.00
N GLU A 86 6.89 -5.52 -16.48
CA GLU A 86 6.39 -4.31 -17.12
C GLU A 86 5.62 -4.56 -18.41
N SER A 87 5.87 -5.68 -19.10
CA SER A 87 5.18 -6.03 -20.36
C SER A 87 3.84 -6.73 -20.14
N ASN A 88 3.67 -7.47 -19.04
CA ASN A 88 2.53 -8.37 -18.85
C ASN A 88 1.63 -8.05 -17.64
N TYR A 89 2.01 -7.12 -16.75
CA TYR A 89 1.23 -6.83 -15.53
C TYR A 89 -0.24 -6.44 -15.80
N LYS A 90 -0.53 -5.84 -16.96
CA LYS A 90 -1.89 -5.42 -17.35
C LYS A 90 -2.82 -6.58 -17.70
N SER A 91 -2.32 -7.75 -18.09
CA SER A 91 -3.14 -8.94 -18.36
C SER A 91 -3.35 -9.79 -17.12
N MET A 92 -2.48 -9.66 -16.12
CA MET A 92 -2.54 -10.41 -14.87
C MET A 92 -3.42 -9.71 -13.82
N ARG A 93 -4.01 -10.47 -12.90
CA ARG A 93 -4.87 -9.95 -11.82
C ARG A 93 -4.55 -10.62 -10.51
N ASN A 94 -5.06 -10.08 -9.40
CA ASN A 94 -5.16 -10.79 -8.12
C ASN A 94 -3.80 -11.13 -7.50
N PHE A 95 -3.07 -10.09 -7.07
CA PHE A 95 -1.64 -10.16 -6.73
C PHE A 95 -1.35 -10.34 -5.23
N PHE A 96 -2.36 -10.38 -4.36
CA PHE A 96 -2.13 -10.55 -2.94
C PHE A 96 -2.16 -12.04 -2.55
N TYR A 97 -1.27 -12.46 -1.65
CA TYR A 97 -1.04 -13.87 -1.32
C TYR A 97 -2.11 -14.49 -0.39
N MET A 98 -2.85 -13.69 0.38
CA MET A 98 -3.96 -14.19 1.22
C MET A 98 -5.34 -13.95 0.58
N GLU A 99 -5.59 -12.71 0.17
CA GLU A 99 -6.88 -12.24 -0.35
C GLU A 99 -6.63 -11.59 -1.71
N PRO A 100 -6.50 -12.38 -2.79
CA PRO A 100 -5.96 -11.91 -4.06
C PRO A 100 -6.71 -10.71 -4.64
N GLU A 101 -8.03 -10.67 -4.47
CA GLU A 101 -8.91 -9.57 -4.91
C GLU A 101 -8.61 -8.22 -4.25
N ARG A 102 -7.94 -8.19 -3.07
CA ARG A 102 -7.55 -6.92 -2.45
C ARG A 102 -6.55 -6.16 -3.31
N TRP A 103 -5.62 -6.87 -3.96
CA TRP A 103 -4.64 -6.28 -4.88
C TRP A 103 -4.95 -6.75 -6.30
N LYS A 104 -6.12 -6.36 -6.80
CA LYS A 104 -6.67 -6.85 -8.07
C LYS A 104 -5.82 -6.50 -9.29
N LYS A 105 -5.22 -5.31 -9.32
CA LYS A 105 -4.45 -4.78 -10.46
C LYS A 105 -3.17 -4.12 -9.98
N LEU A 106 -2.16 -4.17 -10.83
CA LEU A 106 -0.92 -3.41 -10.67
C LEU A 106 -0.89 -2.25 -11.67
N ALA A 107 -0.11 -1.25 -11.33
CA ALA A 107 0.34 -0.19 -12.21
C ALA A 107 1.87 -0.17 -12.22
N PHE A 108 2.45 0.42 -13.28
CA PHE A 108 3.89 0.57 -13.44
C PHE A 108 4.28 2.04 -13.35
N VAL A 109 5.41 2.31 -12.70
CA VAL A 109 6.07 3.61 -12.71
C VAL A 109 7.53 3.42 -13.10
N ASN A 110 7.97 4.16 -14.11
CA ASN A 110 9.37 4.19 -14.53
C ASN A 110 10.20 4.99 -13.51
N GLY A 111 11.37 4.49 -13.16
CA GLY A 111 12.33 5.18 -12.29
C GLY A 111 13.18 4.22 -11.49
N SER A 112 14.49 4.44 -11.53
CA SER A 112 15.51 3.69 -10.79
C SER A 112 15.71 4.23 -9.37
N THR A 113 15.40 5.52 -9.15
CA THR A 113 15.54 6.19 -7.85
C THR A 113 14.18 6.58 -7.25
N PHE A 114 14.11 6.71 -5.93
CA PHE A 114 12.89 7.19 -5.27
C PHE A 114 12.44 8.57 -5.76
N THR A 115 13.38 9.45 -6.11
CA THR A 115 13.08 10.78 -6.66
C THR A 115 12.42 10.68 -8.03
N GLU A 116 12.92 9.81 -8.91
CA GLU A 116 12.30 9.56 -10.22
C GLU A 116 10.91 8.95 -10.07
N ILE A 117 10.76 7.97 -9.18
CA ILE A 117 9.48 7.34 -8.88
C ILE A 117 8.49 8.39 -8.36
N GLU A 118 8.89 9.25 -7.43
CA GLU A 118 8.00 10.29 -6.89
C GLU A 118 7.54 11.28 -7.97
N LYS A 119 8.46 11.67 -8.86
CA LYS A 119 8.17 12.58 -9.98
C LYS A 119 7.22 11.94 -10.99
N ASN A 120 7.41 10.67 -11.29
CA ASN A 120 6.67 9.94 -12.32
C ASN A 120 5.35 9.33 -11.79
N LEU A 121 5.18 9.22 -10.47
CA LEU A 121 3.93 8.78 -9.86
C LEU A 121 2.81 9.78 -10.14
N ASN A 122 1.71 9.28 -10.68
CA ASN A 122 0.53 10.11 -10.95
C ASN A 122 -0.23 10.41 -9.64
N LYS A 123 0.14 11.51 -8.99
CA LYS A 123 -0.40 11.92 -7.68
C LYS A 123 -1.92 12.16 -7.68
N SER A 124 -2.53 12.52 -8.81
CA SER A 124 -3.97 12.84 -8.88
C SER A 124 -4.87 11.61 -8.70
N HIS A 125 -4.42 10.42 -9.11
CA HIS A 125 -5.14 9.16 -8.93
C HIS A 125 -4.87 8.52 -7.56
N ILE A 126 -3.83 8.97 -6.87
CA ILE A 126 -3.33 8.35 -5.63
C ILE A 126 -3.84 9.08 -4.39
N VAL A 127 -3.89 10.42 -4.43
CA VAL A 127 -4.17 11.26 -3.27
C VAL A 127 -5.55 11.92 -3.41
N PRO A 128 -6.42 11.87 -2.39
CA PRO A 128 -7.71 12.54 -2.42
C PRO A 128 -7.60 14.07 -2.63
N SER A 129 -8.66 14.66 -3.17
CA SER A 129 -8.73 16.11 -3.38
C SER A 129 -8.70 16.89 -2.06
N SER A 130 -8.20 18.13 -2.09
CA SER A 130 -8.15 18.99 -0.90
C SER A 130 -9.55 19.22 -0.31
N PHE A 131 -10.57 19.37 -1.14
CA PHE A 131 -11.96 19.53 -0.71
C PHE A 131 -12.49 18.30 0.03
N PHE A 132 -12.18 17.09 -0.46
CA PHE A 132 -12.56 15.85 0.23
C PHE A 132 -11.93 15.78 1.62
N ILE A 133 -10.64 16.09 1.73
CA ILE A 133 -9.91 16.10 3.01
C ILE A 133 -10.51 17.14 3.97
N TRP A 134 -10.77 18.36 3.48
CA TRP A 134 -11.40 19.42 4.28
C TRP A 134 -12.77 18.98 4.82
N LYS A 135 -13.65 18.44 3.97
CA LYS A 135 -14.97 17.94 4.39
C LYS A 135 -14.86 16.85 5.46
N LYS A 136 -13.91 15.91 5.30
CA LYS A 136 -13.67 14.86 6.30
C LYS A 136 -13.18 15.42 7.63
N ASN A 137 -12.27 16.39 7.61
CA ASN A 137 -11.76 17.04 8.81
C ASN A 137 -12.82 17.88 9.52
N PHE A 138 -13.66 18.59 8.77
CA PHE A 138 -14.81 19.32 9.32
C PHE A 138 -15.78 18.37 10.04
N GLY A 139 -16.12 17.24 9.41
CA GLY A 139 -16.97 16.23 10.05
C GLY A 139 -16.33 15.60 11.30
N GLN A 140 -15.02 15.38 11.32
CA GLN A 140 -14.32 14.92 12.52
C GLN A 140 -14.28 15.99 13.62
N TRP A 141 -14.12 17.26 13.26
CA TRP A 141 -14.21 18.36 14.23
C TRP A 141 -15.61 18.43 14.85
N PHE A 142 -16.66 18.45 14.03
CA PHE A 142 -18.05 18.51 14.51
C PHE A 142 -18.41 17.33 15.43
N LYS A 143 -17.98 16.11 15.09
CA LYS A 143 -18.20 14.90 15.90
C LYS A 143 -17.61 15.00 17.32
N PHE A 144 -16.59 15.83 17.51
CA PHE A 144 -15.88 16.02 18.78
C PHE A 144 -16.10 17.41 19.38
N LEU A 145 -17.02 18.21 18.84
CA LEU A 145 -17.31 19.55 19.35
C LEU A 145 -17.92 19.52 20.77
N PHE A 146 -18.68 18.46 21.08
CA PHE A 146 -19.40 18.28 22.35
C PHE A 146 -18.91 17.05 23.15
N LYS A 147 -17.68 16.61 22.92
CA LYS A 147 -17.09 15.41 23.55
C LYS A 147 -15.84 15.72 24.34
#